data_AF-A0A803KU67-F1
#
_entry.id   AF-A0A803KU67-F1
#
_cell.length_a   1.000
_cell.length_b   1.000
_cell.length_c   1.000
_cell.angle_alpha   90.00
_cell.angle_beta   90.00
_cell.angle_gamma   90.00
#
_symmetry.space_group_name_H-M   'P 1'
#
loop_
_entity.id
_entity.type
_entity.pdbx_description
1 polymer ?
#
loop_
_entity_poly.entity_id
_entity_poly.type
_entity_poly.pdbx_seq_one_letter_code
_entity_poly.pdbx_strand_id
1 'polypeptide(L)'
;MQRRERKAELRGEIENEEGNFWVTSWCKIRLNEADFGFGKPAWIGPTDGKEPPPGFMNFFTLTDYCHSINGDGIESWLMLEEKEMQTFESNPDFLAFAYPN
;
A
#
# COMPACT_ATOMS: atom_id res chain seq x y z
N MET A 1 -5.64 -15.85 28.66
CA MET A 1 -5.09 -16.74 27.62
C MET A 1 -5.82 -16.59 26.28
N GLN A 2 -7.15 -16.68 26.23
CA GLN A 2 -7.97 -16.62 24.99
C GLN A 2 -7.77 -15.44 24.02
N ARG A 3 -7.36 -14.25 24.49
CA ARG A 3 -7.11 -13.07 23.61
C ARG A 3 -5.83 -13.21 22.77
N ARG A 4 -4.85 -14.00 23.24
CA ARG A 4 -3.60 -14.26 22.51
C ARG A 4 -3.81 -15.33 21.43
N GLU A 5 -4.64 -16.34 21.72
CA GLU A 5 -4.98 -17.42 20.78
C GLU A 5 -5.77 -16.90 19.58
N ARG A 6 -6.79 -16.04 19.77
CA ARG A 6 -7.48 -15.37 18.64
C ARG A 6 -6.58 -14.49 17.78
N LYS A 7 -5.51 -13.92 18.36
CA LYS A 7 -4.54 -13.10 17.63
C LYS A 7 -3.55 -13.96 16.83
N ALA A 8 -3.35 -15.21 17.25
CA ALA A 8 -2.59 -16.22 16.52
C ALA A 8 -3.44 -16.85 15.40
N GLU A 9 -4.74 -17.06 15.60
CA GLU A 9 -5.66 -17.56 14.56
C GLU A 9 -5.96 -16.52 13.46
N LEU A 10 -5.99 -15.22 13.81
CA LEU A 10 -6.05 -14.12 12.82
C LEU A 10 -4.71 -13.89 12.10
N ARG A 11 -3.59 -14.37 12.67
CA ARG A 11 -2.35 -14.63 11.94
C ARG A 11 -2.49 -15.96 11.20
N GLY A 12 -3.58 -16.14 10.44
CA GLY A 12 -3.48 -17.01 9.28
C GLY A 12 -2.30 -16.47 8.49
N GLU A 13 -1.27 -17.29 8.34
CA GLU A 13 -0.06 -16.94 7.62
C GLU A 13 -0.50 -16.45 6.25
N ILE A 14 -0.32 -15.16 5.97
CA ILE A 14 -0.21 -14.73 4.58
C ILE A 14 1.13 -15.31 4.14
N GLU A 15 1.14 -16.60 3.89
CA GLU A 15 2.25 -17.31 3.27
C GLU A 15 2.26 -16.80 1.83
N ASN A 16 3.10 -15.80 1.60
CA ASN A 16 3.47 -15.43 0.25
C ASN A 16 4.31 -16.57 -0.31
N GLU A 17 3.68 -17.43 -1.11
CA GLU A 17 4.44 -18.34 -1.96
C GLU A 17 5.36 -17.50 -2.88
N GLU A 18 6.57 -17.99 -3.15
CA GLU A 18 7.50 -17.32 -4.05
C GLU A 18 6.83 -17.02 -5.40
N GLY A 19 6.81 -15.74 -5.77
CA GLY A 19 6.20 -15.26 -7.01
C GLY A 19 4.74 -14.79 -6.91
N ASN A 20 4.08 -14.94 -5.76
CA ASN A 20 2.74 -14.39 -5.56
C ASN A 20 2.80 -12.89 -5.22
N PHE A 21 1.95 -12.12 -5.91
CA PHE A 21 1.76 -10.68 -5.70
C PHE A 21 0.30 -10.39 -5.39
N TRP A 22 0.08 -9.58 -4.36
CA TRP A 22 -1.23 -9.14 -3.92
C TRP A 22 -1.45 -7.70 -4.30
N VAL A 23 -2.46 -7.46 -5.14
CA VAL A 23 -2.82 -6.12 -5.59
C VAL A 23 -4.23 -5.80 -5.10
N THR A 24 -4.37 -4.64 -4.45
CA THR A 24 -5.67 -4.07 -4.11
C THR A 24 -5.78 -2.66 -4.66
N SER A 25 -6.95 -2.30 -5.16
CA SER A 25 -7.22 -0.96 -5.68
C SER A 25 -8.27 -0.28 -4.82
N TRP A 26 -7.89 0.86 -4.26
CA TRP A 26 -8.76 1.78 -3.56
C TRP A 26 -9.19 2.96 -4.44
N CYS A 27 -8.81 2.93 -5.71
CA CYS A 27 -9.20 3.93 -6.68
C CYS A 27 -10.72 4.00 -6.80
N LYS A 28 -11.27 5.21 -6.90
CA LYS A 28 -12.70 5.49 -7.05
C LYS A 28 -13.58 5.07 -5.87
N ILE A 29 -12.99 4.65 -4.74
CA ILE A 29 -13.72 4.49 -3.46
C ILE A 29 -14.09 5.87 -2.88
N ARG A 30 -13.45 6.96 -3.36
CA ARG A 30 -13.68 8.35 -2.93
C ARG A 30 -13.26 8.61 -1.49
N LEU A 31 -12.20 7.94 -1.03
CA LEU A 31 -11.63 8.17 0.31
C LEU A 31 -11.10 9.61 0.48
N ASN A 32 -10.60 10.21 -0.60
CA ASN A 32 -10.17 11.61 -0.66
C ASN A 32 -11.32 12.64 -0.57
N GLU A 33 -12.57 12.20 -0.76
CA GLU A 33 -13.76 13.06 -0.62
C GLU A 33 -14.37 13.00 0.79
N ALA A 34 -13.91 12.08 1.65
CA ALA A 34 -14.47 11.88 2.98
C ALA A 34 -14.22 13.09 3.88
N ASP A 35 -15.29 13.77 4.30
CA ASP A 35 -15.22 14.92 5.22
C ASP A 35 -16.14 14.69 6.42
N PHE A 36 -15.54 14.62 7.61
CA PHE A 36 -16.24 14.43 8.88
C PHE A 36 -16.38 15.73 9.70
N GLY A 37 -16.19 16.89 9.05
CA GLY A 37 -16.21 18.22 9.68
C GLY A 37 -14.83 18.82 9.94
N PHE A 38 -13.75 18.13 9.54
CA PHE A 38 -12.37 18.58 9.67
C PHE A 38 -11.74 18.96 8.32
N GLY A 39 -12.51 18.92 7.23
CA GLY A 39 -12.02 19.05 5.87
C GLY A 39 -11.65 17.70 5.27
N LYS A 40 -11.35 17.71 3.98
CA LYS A 40 -10.94 16.51 3.22
C LYS A 40 -9.53 16.05 3.62
N PRO A 41 -9.21 14.76 3.48
CA PRO A 41 -7.90 14.22 3.82
C PRO A 41 -6.84 14.80 2.89
N ALA A 42 -5.66 15.12 3.45
CA ALA A 42 -4.52 15.57 2.64
C ALA A 42 -3.89 14.41 1.84
N TRP A 43 -3.95 13.19 2.37
CA TRP A 43 -3.44 11.97 1.74
C TRP A 43 -4.18 10.74 2.27
N ILE A 44 -4.14 9.64 1.53
CA ILE A 44 -4.75 8.35 1.87
C ILE A 44 -3.69 7.26 1.68
N GLY A 45 -3.52 6.38 2.66
CA GLY A 45 -2.59 5.25 2.54
C GLY A 45 -2.99 4.02 3.35
N PRO A 46 -2.50 2.83 2.98
CA PRO A 46 -2.79 1.57 3.65
C PRO A 46 -1.91 1.39 4.90
N THR A 47 -2.26 2.09 5.98
CA THR A 47 -1.55 1.92 7.26
C THR A 47 -2.53 1.80 8.42
N ASP A 48 -2.23 0.89 9.34
CA ASP A 48 -2.88 0.79 10.65
C ASP A 48 -2.03 1.41 11.77
N GLY A 49 -0.97 2.15 11.40
CA GLY A 49 0.00 2.76 12.31
C GLY A 49 0.97 1.78 12.97
N LYS A 50 1.04 0.52 12.53
CA LYS A 50 1.96 -0.49 13.05
C LYS A 50 2.94 -0.95 11.98
N GLU A 51 4.07 -1.47 12.44
CA GLU A 51 4.98 -2.17 11.57
C GLU A 51 4.30 -3.42 10.97
N PRO A 52 4.49 -3.68 9.67
CA PRO A 52 3.96 -4.86 9.03
C PRO A 52 4.51 -6.13 9.70
N PRO A 53 3.70 -7.20 9.81
CA PRO A 53 4.17 -8.43 10.38
C PRO A 53 5.26 -9.05 9.49
N PRO A 54 6.18 -9.86 10.05
CA PRO A 54 7.17 -10.59 9.25
C PRO A 54 6.47 -11.40 8.14
N GLY A 55 7.01 -11.32 6.93
CA GLY A 55 6.45 -12.01 5.74
C GLY A 55 5.36 -11.24 4.99
N PHE A 56 4.89 -10.10 5.51
CA PHE A 56 3.97 -9.23 4.78
C PHE A 56 4.75 -8.44 3.72
N MET A 57 4.92 -9.05 2.55
CA MET A 57 5.60 -8.51 1.38
C MET A 57 4.74 -8.72 0.14
N ASN A 58 5.24 -8.32 -1.03
CA ASN A 58 4.56 -8.45 -2.32
C ASN A 58 3.15 -7.85 -2.35
N PHE A 59 2.94 -6.78 -1.57
CA PHE A 59 1.64 -6.12 -1.43
C PHE A 59 1.66 -4.75 -2.10
N PHE A 60 0.64 -4.50 -2.92
CA PHE A 60 0.51 -3.34 -3.80
C PHE A 60 -0.85 -2.72 -3.54
N THR A 61 -0.90 -1.49 -3.06
CA THR A 61 -2.16 -0.74 -2.91
C THR A 61 -2.17 0.45 -3.84
N LEU A 62 -3.17 0.50 -4.72
CA LEU A 62 -3.39 1.64 -5.59
C LEU A 62 -4.39 2.61 -4.96
N THR A 63 -4.03 3.89 -4.87
CA THR A 63 -4.87 4.98 -4.35
C THR A 63 -5.06 6.06 -5.41
N ASP A 64 -6.13 6.84 -5.30
CA ASP A 64 -6.28 8.04 -6.12
C ASP A 64 -5.28 9.09 -5.65
N TYR A 65 -4.43 9.57 -6.56
CA TYR A 65 -3.55 10.71 -6.31
C TYR A 65 -4.27 11.99 -6.78
N CYS A 66 -4.32 13.00 -5.92
CA CYS A 66 -4.90 14.29 -6.23
C CYS A 66 -4.02 15.36 -5.60
N HIS A 67 -3.33 16.14 -6.43
CA HIS A 67 -2.45 17.20 -5.97
C HIS A 67 -2.73 18.50 -6.72
N SER A 68 -2.83 19.60 -5.98
CA SER A 68 -3.20 20.91 -6.54
C SER A 68 -2.24 21.41 -7.62
N ILE A 69 -0.98 20.98 -7.58
CA ILE A 69 0.07 21.39 -8.54
C ILE A 69 0.32 20.31 -9.59
N ASN A 70 0.26 19.02 -9.21
CA ASN A 70 0.72 17.92 -10.07
C ASN A 70 -0.45 17.24 -10.81
N GLY A 71 -1.68 17.67 -10.53
CA GLY A 71 -2.89 17.10 -11.11
C GLY A 71 -3.35 15.83 -10.41
N ASP A 72 -4.21 15.10 -11.10
CA ASP A 72 -4.80 13.84 -10.64
C ASP A 72 -4.11 12.65 -11.29
N GLY A 73 -4.02 11.53 -10.57
CA GLY A 73 -3.36 10.32 -11.04
C GLY A 73 -3.62 9.12 -10.12
N ILE A 74 -2.73 8.13 -10.19
CA ILE A 74 -2.72 6.97 -9.30
C ILE A 74 -1.43 7.00 -8.50
N GLU A 75 -1.54 6.84 -7.19
CA GLU A 75 -0.42 6.57 -6.30
C GLU A 75 -0.39 5.07 -5.98
N SER A 76 0.80 4.48 -5.93
CA SER A 76 0.98 3.05 -5.63
C SER A 76 1.86 2.90 -4.40
N TRP A 77 1.30 2.28 -3.36
CA TRP A 77 2.01 1.90 -2.15
C TRP A 77 2.51 0.47 -2.28
N LEU A 78 3.83 0.30 -2.25
CA LEU A 78 4.51 -0.96 -2.49
C LEU A 78 5.18 -1.46 -1.21
N MET A 79 4.99 -2.73 -0.90
CA MET A 79 5.71 -3.41 0.16
C MET A 79 6.45 -4.61 -0.41
N LEU A 80 7.77 -4.48 -0.55
CA LEU A 80 8.68 -5.46 -1.14
C LEU A 80 9.86 -5.70 -0.20
N GLU A 81 10.59 -6.80 -0.41
CA GLU A 81 11.89 -6.96 0.24
C GLU A 81 12.83 -5.82 -0.19
N GLU A 82 13.72 -5.38 0.70
CA GLU A 82 14.64 -4.27 0.44
C GLU A 82 15.46 -4.48 -0.85
N LYS A 83 15.95 -5.70 -1.09
CA LYS A 83 16.71 -6.06 -2.29
C LYS A 83 15.88 -5.94 -3.57
N GLU A 84 14.62 -6.36 -3.51
CA GLU A 84 13.69 -6.24 -4.64
C GLU A 84 13.33 -4.79 -4.90
N MET A 85 13.09 -4.01 -3.84
CA MET A 85 12.80 -2.58 -3.94
C MET A 85 13.94 -1.81 -4.63
N GLN A 86 15.19 -2.07 -4.26
CA GLN A 86 16.36 -1.44 -4.91
C GLN A 86 16.41 -1.71 -6.43
N THR A 87 16.04 -2.93 -6.83
CA THR A 87 15.96 -3.30 -8.26
C THR A 87 14.78 -2.62 -8.94
N PHE A 88 13.66 -2.51 -8.24
CA PHE A 88 12.42 -1.91 -8.75
C PHE A 88 12.55 -0.40 -8.94
N GLU A 89 13.11 0.31 -7.95
CA GLU A 89 13.34 1.77 -7.98
C GLU A 89 14.33 2.21 -9.07
N SER A 90 15.24 1.33 -9.49
CA SER A 90 16.22 1.61 -10.54
C SER A 90 15.81 1.10 -11.93
N ASN A 91 14.64 0.47 -12.06
CA ASN A 91 14.20 -0.12 -13.32
C ASN A 91 13.75 0.96 -14.33
N PRO A 92 14.43 1.11 -15.49
CA PRO A 92 14.12 2.16 -16.45
C PRO A 92 12.76 1.99 -17.14
N ASP A 93 12.31 0.75 -17.34
CA ASP A 93 11.01 0.47 -17.97
C ASP A 93 9.87 0.85 -17.02
N PHE A 94 10.06 0.68 -15.71
CA PHE A 94 9.11 1.12 -14.70
C PHE A 94 9.11 2.65 -14.56
N LEU A 95 10.28 3.26 -14.45
CA LEU A 95 10.45 4.72 -14.31
C LEU A 95 9.97 5.51 -15.54
N ALA A 96 9.80 4.86 -16.69
CA ALA A 96 9.16 5.48 -17.85
C ALA A 96 7.68 5.86 -17.60
N PHE A 97 7.02 5.24 -16.60
CA PHE A 97 5.60 5.44 -16.29
C PHE A 97 5.34 5.85 -14.85
N ALA A 98 6.32 5.71 -13.96
CA ALA A 98 6.18 6.00 -12.54
C ALA A 98 7.21 7.04 -12.08
N TYR A 99 6.77 7.89 -11.16
CA TYR A 99 7.66 8.77 -10.43
C TYR A 99 7.79 8.23 -9.01
N PRO A 100 9.02 7.94 -8.54
CA PRO A 100 9.22 7.61 -7.13
C PRO A 100 8.84 8.82 -6.27
N ASN A 101 8.21 8.56 -5.12
CA ASN A 101 7.86 9.58 -4.12
C ASN A 101 9.12 10.13 -3.43
#